data_AF-A0A3R8QDQ9-F1
#
_entry.id   AF-A0A3R8QDQ9-F1
#
_cell.length_a   1.000
_cell.length_b   1.000
_cell.length_c   1.000
_cell.angle_alpha   90.00
_cell.angle_beta   90.00
_cell.angle_gamma   90.00
#
_symmetry.space_group_name_H-M   'P 1'
#
loop_
_entity.id
_entity.type
_entity.pdbx_description
1 polymer ?
#
loop_
_entity_poly.entity_id
_entity_poly.type
_entity_poly.pdbx_seq_one_letter_code
_entity_poly.pdbx_strand_id
1 'polypeptide(L)'
;MKTKLLTLLTFATLTAILAPGCAPPPPPTRAELNAADYGPALPFERCEADIRRHMGMALFYPAVAKFEIGKPYRAWFRDMVPVNPEDPRAGVVFYGWTFPVKVTEKLPNGTTKGYTLEREWKFFFHDTYLTAWLGRNGVWNRI
;
A
#
# COMPACT_ATOMS: atom_id res chain seq x y z
N MET A 1 -73.73 -4.59 -25.98
CA MET A 1 -72.38 -5.04 -25.60
C MET A 1 -71.39 -4.27 -26.49
N LYS A 2 -70.76 -3.17 -26.04
CA LYS A 2 -69.44 -3.09 -25.37
C LYS A 2 -68.43 -4.04 -26.05
N THR A 3 -67.35 -3.58 -26.69
CA THR A 3 -66.25 -2.81 -26.08
C THR A 3 -65.40 -2.07 -27.13
N LYS A 4 -64.79 -0.98 -26.68
CA LYS A 4 -64.02 0.05 -27.40
C LYS A 4 -62.59 -0.39 -27.74
N LEU A 5 -62.08 0.19 -28.82
CA LEU A 5 -60.74 0.78 -29.02
C LEU A 5 -59.77 0.70 -27.81
N LEU A 6 -58.51 0.29 -28.01
CA LEU A 6 -57.35 1.10 -27.59
C LEU A 6 -56.00 0.57 -28.10
N THR A 7 -55.29 1.48 -28.74
CA THR A 7 -53.89 1.55 -29.15
C THR A 7 -52.91 0.96 -28.11
N LEU A 8 -52.07 -0.01 -28.50
CA LEU A 8 -50.95 -0.45 -27.69
C LEU A 8 -49.83 0.61 -27.75
N LEU A 9 -49.67 1.37 -26.68
CA LEU A 9 -48.47 2.18 -26.45
C LEU A 9 -47.31 1.26 -26.06
N THR A 10 -46.30 1.19 -26.92
CA THR A 10 -44.95 0.69 -26.62
C THR A 10 -44.32 1.55 -25.51
N PHE A 11 -44.30 1.02 -24.29
CA PHE A 11 -43.50 1.56 -23.18
C PHE A 11 -42.09 0.97 -23.27
N ALA A 12 -41.20 1.65 -24.00
CA ALA A 12 -39.77 1.37 -23.97
C ALA A 12 -39.21 1.81 -22.61
N THR A 13 -38.99 0.86 -21.71
CA THR A 13 -38.28 1.09 -20.44
C THR A 13 -36.79 1.20 -20.75
N LEU A 14 -36.32 2.44 -20.85
CA LEU A 14 -34.89 2.77 -20.94
C LEU A 14 -34.24 2.41 -19.58
N THR A 15 -33.76 1.17 -19.45
CA THR A 15 -32.97 0.75 -18.30
C THR A 15 -31.59 1.39 -18.44
N ALA A 16 -31.41 2.53 -17.78
CA ALA A 16 -30.10 3.13 -17.59
C ALA A 16 -29.26 2.15 -16.77
N ILE A 17 -28.40 1.38 -17.45
CA ILE A 17 -27.36 0.58 -16.83
C ILE A 17 -26.40 1.59 -16.19
N LEU A 18 -26.58 1.84 -14.90
CA LEU A 18 -25.59 2.49 -14.05
C LEU A 18 -24.37 1.56 -14.06
N ALA A 19 -23.43 1.81 -14.97
CA ALA A 19 -22.11 1.22 -14.91
C ALA A 19 -21.54 1.61 -13.52
N PRO A 20 -21.21 0.65 -12.63
CA PRO A 20 -20.53 0.98 -11.41
C PRO A 20 -19.16 1.53 -11.83
N GLY A 21 -19.01 2.85 -11.75
CA GLY A 21 -17.69 3.48 -11.80
C GLY A 21 -16.84 2.79 -10.74
N CYS A 22 -15.70 2.25 -11.16
CA CYS A 22 -14.80 1.45 -10.33
C CYS A 22 -14.20 2.34 -9.24
N ALA A 23 -14.94 2.54 -8.15
CA ALA A 23 -14.40 3.16 -6.95
C ALA A 23 -13.42 2.16 -6.32
N PRO A 24 -12.24 2.61 -5.86
CA PRO A 24 -11.33 1.72 -5.13
C PRO A 24 -12.08 1.15 -3.92
N PRO A 25 -11.85 -0.13 -3.57
CA PRO A 25 -12.51 -0.75 -2.43
C PRO A 25 -12.24 0.09 -1.18
N PRO A 26 -13.25 0.25 -0.30
CA PRO A 26 -13.11 1.09 0.89
C PRO A 26 -11.97 0.58 1.79
N PRO A 27 -11.33 1.45 2.58
CA PRO A 27 -10.37 1.00 3.58
C PRO A 27 -11.06 0.12 4.65
N PRO A 28 -10.30 -0.74 5.36
CA PRO A 28 -10.84 -1.50 6.48
C PRO A 28 -11.50 -0.61 7.53
N THR A 29 -12.64 -1.06 8.04
CA THR A 29 -13.40 -0.46 9.12
C THR A 29 -12.68 -0.62 10.46
N ARG A 30 -13.09 0.16 11.47
CA ARG A 30 -12.57 0.03 12.84
C ARG A 30 -12.80 -1.36 13.43
N ALA A 31 -13.95 -1.98 13.13
CA ALA A 31 -14.28 -3.32 13.60
C ALA A 31 -13.34 -4.37 13.00
N GLU A 32 -13.08 -4.28 11.69
CA GLU A 32 -12.11 -5.15 11.00
C GLU A 32 -10.69 -4.95 11.55
N LEU A 33 -10.26 -3.71 11.76
CA LEU A 33 -8.95 -3.41 12.33
C LEU A 33 -8.77 -3.96 13.76
N ASN A 34 -9.84 -4.02 14.55
CA ASN A 34 -9.80 -4.56 15.91
C ASN A 34 -9.81 -6.09 15.94
N ALA A 35 -10.49 -6.72 14.98
CA ALA A 35 -10.61 -8.18 14.86
C ALA A 35 -9.49 -8.82 14.04
N ALA A 36 -8.72 -8.02 13.29
CA ALA A 36 -7.66 -8.49 12.42
C ALA A 36 -6.51 -9.16 13.18
N ASP A 37 -5.95 -10.21 12.58
CA ASP A 37 -4.70 -10.81 12.99
C ASP A 37 -3.53 -10.07 12.34
N TYR A 38 -2.71 -9.40 13.14
CA TYR A 38 -1.52 -8.67 12.69
C TYR A 38 -0.26 -9.56 12.70
N GLY A 39 -0.43 -10.85 12.98
CA GLY A 39 0.65 -11.78 13.20
C GLY A 39 1.35 -11.56 14.55
N PRO A 40 2.35 -12.42 14.87
CA PRO A 40 3.10 -12.31 16.09
C PRO A 40 3.90 -11.00 16.15
N ALA A 41 4.31 -10.61 17.36
CA ALA A 41 5.29 -9.55 17.53
C ALA A 41 6.59 -9.93 16.79
N LEU A 42 7.10 -9.02 15.98
CA LEU A 42 8.25 -9.30 15.12
C LEU A 42 9.56 -9.09 15.89
N PRO A 43 10.55 -10.00 15.75
CA PRO A 43 11.89 -9.78 16.30
C PRO A 43 12.52 -8.54 15.66
N PHE A 44 12.79 -7.51 16.47
CA PHE A 44 13.27 -6.22 15.97
C PHE A 44 14.56 -6.37 15.15
N GLU A 45 15.52 -7.18 15.63
CA GLU A 45 16.82 -7.38 14.97
C GLU A 45 16.70 -7.95 13.55
N ARG A 46 15.75 -8.89 13.35
CA ARG A 46 15.50 -9.48 12.04
C ARG A 46 14.88 -8.45 11.08
N CYS A 47 13.87 -7.72 11.54
CA CYS A 47 13.26 -6.66 10.75
C CYS A 47 14.26 -5.54 10.42
N GLU A 48 15.12 -5.17 11.38
CA GLU A 48 16.20 -4.22 11.15
C GLU A 48 17.17 -4.70 10.07
N ALA A 49 17.57 -5.97 10.09
CA ALA A 49 18.45 -6.54 9.06
C ALA A 49 17.80 -6.47 7.66
N ASP A 50 16.51 -6.82 7.55
CA ASP A 50 15.77 -6.74 6.29
C ASP A 50 15.65 -5.29 5.78
N ILE A 51 15.35 -4.35 6.68
CA ILE A 51 15.28 -2.91 6.37
C ILE A 51 16.65 -2.40 5.88
N ARG A 52 17.72 -2.70 6.62
CA ARG A 52 19.08 -2.24 6.25
C ARG A 52 19.53 -2.83 4.91
N ARG A 53 19.24 -4.12 4.67
CA ARG A 53 19.50 -4.76 3.37
C ARG A 53 18.74 -4.04 2.25
N HIS A 54 17.46 -3.74 2.45
CA HIS A 54 16.66 -3.02 1.46
C HIS A 54 17.21 -1.62 1.19
N MET A 55 17.53 -0.85 2.24
CA MET A 55 18.13 0.48 2.10
C MET A 55 19.48 0.45 1.39
N GLY A 56 20.27 -0.60 1.60
CA GLY A 56 21.54 -0.84 0.90
C GLY A 56 21.38 -0.93 -0.63
N MET A 57 20.23 -1.41 -1.10
CA MET A 57 19.92 -1.51 -2.54
C MET A 57 19.23 -0.26 -3.09
N ALA A 58 18.44 0.42 -2.25
CA ALA A 58 17.58 1.51 -2.71
C ALA A 58 18.27 2.89 -2.74
N LEU A 59 19.32 3.11 -1.96
CA LEU A 59 20.04 4.39 -1.87
C LEU A 59 21.20 4.49 -2.87
N PHE A 60 21.53 5.73 -3.28
CA PHE A 60 22.70 5.98 -4.14
C PHE A 60 24.02 5.79 -3.41
N TYR A 61 24.11 6.23 -2.15
CA TYR A 61 25.31 6.13 -1.33
C TYR A 61 24.98 5.49 0.04
N PRO A 62 24.69 4.19 0.08
CA PRO A 62 24.23 3.52 1.30
C PRO A 62 25.28 3.54 2.43
N ALA A 63 26.58 3.51 2.08
CA ALA A 63 27.68 3.44 3.04
C ALA A 63 27.81 4.68 3.94
N VAL A 64 27.29 5.83 3.51
CA VAL A 64 27.33 7.10 4.27
C VAL A 64 25.96 7.55 4.78
N ALA A 65 24.92 6.76 4.50
CA ALA A 65 23.57 7.05 4.95
C ALA A 65 23.42 6.72 6.44
N LYS A 66 22.58 7.49 7.13
CA LYS A 66 22.20 7.22 8.52
C LYS A 66 20.72 6.81 8.56
N PHE A 67 20.42 5.84 9.42
CA PHE A 67 19.09 5.29 9.60
C PHE A 67 18.73 5.30 11.08
N GLU A 68 17.55 5.81 11.41
CA GLU A 68 16.94 5.69 12.72
C GLU A 68 15.63 4.91 12.55
N ILE A 69 15.60 3.67 13.03
CA ILE A 69 14.41 2.82 12.97
C ILE A 69 13.57 3.12 14.21
N GLY A 70 12.36 3.61 13.98
CA GLY A 70 11.40 3.91 15.04
C GLY A 70 10.66 2.67 15.53
N LYS A 71 9.80 2.87 16.52
CA LYS A 71 8.97 1.80 17.10
C LYS A 71 7.96 1.29 16.06
N PRO A 72 7.78 -0.04 15.93
CA PRO A 72 6.77 -0.58 15.05
C PRO A 72 5.36 -0.32 15.58
N TYR A 73 4.40 -0.22 14.66
CA TYR A 73 2.98 -0.07 14.98
C TYR A 73 2.12 -0.95 14.06
N ARG A 74 0.94 -1.33 14.56
CA ARG A 74 -0.06 -2.10 13.80
C ARG A 74 -0.56 -1.27 12.62
N ALA A 75 -0.57 -1.87 11.45
CA ALA A 75 -1.02 -1.24 10.22
C ALA A 75 -1.64 -2.28 9.28
N TRP A 76 -2.22 -1.79 8.19
CA TRP A 76 -2.67 -2.60 7.09
C TRP A 76 -2.10 -2.07 5.78
N PHE A 77 -1.96 -2.97 4.81
CA PHE A 77 -1.52 -2.67 3.46
C PHE A 77 -2.49 -3.34 2.51
N ARG A 78 -3.05 -2.58 1.56
CA ARG A 78 -3.83 -3.15 0.46
C ARG A 78 -2.95 -3.15 -0.77
N ASP A 79 -2.74 -4.33 -1.34
CA ASP A 79 -2.02 -4.41 -2.59
C ASP A 79 -2.92 -3.90 -3.72
N MET A 80 -2.66 -2.66 -4.15
CA MET A 80 -3.40 -2.02 -5.24
C MET A 80 -2.64 -2.10 -6.55
N VAL A 81 -1.49 -2.80 -6.61
CA VAL A 81 -0.71 -2.87 -7.83
C VAL A 81 -1.34 -3.93 -8.74
N PRO A 82 -1.96 -3.54 -9.87
CA PRO A 82 -2.41 -4.50 -10.85
C PRO A 82 -1.19 -4.87 -11.69
N VAL A 83 -0.21 -5.57 -11.11
CA VAL A 83 0.91 -6.12 -11.91
C VAL A 83 0.36 -7.14 -12.90
N ASN A 84 -0.68 -7.87 -12.47
CA ASN A 84 -1.46 -8.78 -13.28
C ASN A 84 -2.92 -8.72 -12.81
N PRO A 85 -3.91 -8.44 -13.68
CA PRO A 85 -5.32 -8.51 -13.31
C PRO A 85 -5.77 -9.91 -12.84
N GLU A 86 -4.96 -10.94 -13.10
CA GLU A 86 -5.16 -12.31 -12.61
C GLU A 86 -4.39 -12.62 -11.31
N ASP A 87 -3.64 -11.67 -10.72
CA ASP A 87 -2.99 -11.91 -9.43
C ASP A 87 -4.08 -12.06 -8.35
N PRO A 88 -4.24 -13.25 -7.73
CA PRO A 88 -5.23 -13.46 -6.69
C PRO A 88 -4.99 -12.59 -5.43
N ARG A 89 -3.82 -11.93 -5.34
CA ARG A 89 -3.46 -11.00 -4.26
C ARG A 89 -3.81 -9.55 -4.57
N ALA A 90 -4.20 -9.22 -5.80
CA ALA A 90 -4.63 -7.87 -6.16
C ALA A 90 -5.89 -7.50 -5.35
N GLY A 91 -5.84 -6.36 -4.67
CA GLY A 91 -6.89 -5.86 -3.79
C GLY A 91 -6.93 -6.49 -2.41
N VAL A 92 -6.10 -7.51 -2.11
CA VAL A 92 -6.05 -8.15 -0.79
C VAL A 92 -5.50 -7.18 0.25
N VAL A 93 -6.14 -7.19 1.43
CA VAL A 93 -5.69 -6.46 2.61
C VAL A 93 -4.84 -7.38 3.45
N PHE A 94 -3.60 -6.95 3.69
CA PHE A 94 -2.67 -7.56 4.62
C PHE A 94 -2.68 -6.76 5.91
N TYR A 95 -2.71 -7.43 7.05
CA TYR A 95 -2.54 -6.83 8.36
C TYR A 95 -1.16 -7.20 8.90
N GLY A 96 -0.51 -6.25 9.56
CA GLY A 96 0.86 -6.46 10.01
C GLY A 96 1.47 -5.27 10.73
N TRP A 97 2.80 -5.18 10.67
CA TRP A 97 3.56 -4.20 11.43
C TRP A 97 4.30 -3.26 10.50
N THR A 98 4.16 -1.96 10.73
CA THR A 98 4.93 -0.93 10.02
C THR A 98 6.05 -0.39 10.89
N PHE A 99 7.26 -0.33 10.33
CA PHE A 99 8.42 0.32 10.92
C PHE A 99 8.65 1.67 10.22
N PRO A 100 8.52 2.81 10.92
CA PRO A 100 8.96 4.09 10.40
C PRO A 100 10.49 4.18 10.49
N VAL A 101 11.13 4.69 9.45
CA VAL A 101 12.59 4.82 9.38
C VAL A 101 12.92 6.23 8.91
N LYS A 102 13.62 6.99 9.75
CA LYS A 102 14.22 8.25 9.30
C LYS A 102 15.51 7.94 8.56
N VAL A 103 15.64 8.49 7.37
CA VAL A 103 16.76 8.27 6.48
C VAL A 103 17.42 9.59 6.19
N THR A 104 18.70 9.67 6.53
CA THR A 104 19.58 10.77 6.15
C THR A 104 20.48 10.27 5.03
N GLU A 105 20.19 10.65 3.78
CA GLU A 105 20.92 10.18 2.59
C GLU A 105 21.70 11.32 1.91
N LYS A 106 22.80 10.96 1.24
CA LYS A 106 23.51 11.85 0.30
C LYS A 106 22.89 11.70 -1.08
N LEU A 107 22.56 12.81 -1.74
CA LEU A 107 22.03 12.79 -3.10
C LEU A 107 23.16 12.77 -4.16
N PRO A 108 22.90 12.20 -5.35
CA PRO A 108 23.80 12.27 -6.49
C PRO A 108 23.67 13.65 -7.15
N ASN A 109 24.35 14.65 -6.60
CA ASN A 109 24.65 15.89 -7.30
C ASN A 109 26.17 16.00 -7.36
N GLY A 110 26.74 16.22 -8.54
CA GLY A 110 28.17 16.01 -8.89
C GLY A 110 29.23 16.80 -8.12
N THR A 111 28.97 17.28 -6.90
CA THR A 111 29.94 17.89 -6.01
C THR A 111 30.21 17.00 -4.80
N THR A 112 31.47 16.93 -4.39
CA THR A 112 31.98 16.15 -3.24
C THR A 112 31.20 16.44 -1.93
N LYS A 113 30.53 17.60 -1.85
CA LYS A 113 29.57 18.02 -0.82
C LYS A 113 28.12 17.74 -1.23
N GLY A 114 27.78 16.47 -1.43
CA GLY A 114 26.40 16.09 -1.78
C GLY A 114 25.41 16.54 -0.71
N TYR A 115 24.26 17.06 -1.14
CA TYR A 115 23.21 17.52 -0.22
C TYR A 115 22.72 16.36 0.64
N THR A 116 22.68 16.59 1.95
CA THR A 116 22.06 15.67 2.89
C THR A 116 20.57 15.96 2.94
N LEU A 117 19.75 14.93 2.79
CA LEU A 117 18.30 15.06 2.90
C LEU A 117 17.76 14.07 3.92
N GLU A 118 16.89 14.56 4.80
CA GLU A 118 16.14 13.74 5.76
C GLU A 118 14.76 13.40 5.18
N ARG A 119 14.40 12.12 5.21
CA ARG A 119 13.07 11.63 4.79
C ARG A 119 12.60 10.52 5.70
N GLU A 120 11.28 10.38 5.81
CA GLU A 120 10.66 9.20 6.43
C GLU A 120 10.36 8.14 5.38
N TRP A 121 10.86 6.94 5.60
CA TRP A 121 10.49 5.71 4.91
C TRP A 121 9.62 4.86 5.83
N LYS A 122 8.79 4.00 5.26
CA LYS A 122 7.99 3.03 6.01
C LYS A 122 8.19 1.65 5.44
N PHE A 123 8.32 0.66 6.31
CA PHE A 123 8.49 -0.74 5.93
C PHE A 123 7.37 -1.56 6.57
N PHE A 124 6.54 -2.19 5.75
CA PHE A 124 5.40 -2.99 6.17
C PHE A 124 5.75 -4.47 6.11
N PHE A 125 5.58 -5.15 7.24
CA PHE A 125 5.81 -6.57 7.41
C PHE A 125 4.50 -7.31 7.64
N HIS A 126 4.27 -8.39 6.91
CA HIS A 126 3.17 -9.34 7.12
C HIS A 126 3.75 -10.74 7.31
N ASP A 127 3.31 -11.46 8.34
CA ASP A 127 3.82 -12.79 8.70
C ASP A 127 5.35 -12.88 8.78
N THR A 128 5.98 -11.85 9.36
CA THR A 128 7.44 -11.66 9.44
C THR A 128 8.13 -11.31 8.13
N TYR A 129 7.49 -11.31 6.98
CA TYR A 129 8.13 -10.96 5.72
C TYR A 129 7.97 -9.48 5.41
N LEU A 130 9.04 -8.86 4.89
CA LEU A 130 8.95 -7.50 4.36
C LEU A 130 8.10 -7.54 3.08
N THR A 131 6.89 -7.01 3.14
CA THR A 131 5.87 -7.15 2.08
C THR A 131 5.76 -5.89 1.23
N ALA A 132 5.89 -4.72 1.85
CA ALA A 132 5.80 -3.45 1.15
C ALA A 132 6.65 -2.37 1.82
N TRP A 133 6.99 -1.33 1.07
CA TRP A 133 7.71 -0.18 1.60
C TRP A 133 7.26 1.13 0.94
N LEU A 134 7.32 2.21 1.69
CA LEU A 134 7.09 3.58 1.27
C LEU A 134 8.43 4.31 1.33
N GLY A 135 8.91 4.85 0.21
CA GLY A 135 10.16 5.63 0.20
C GLY A 135 10.03 6.95 -0.54
N ARG A 136 11.04 7.29 -1.36
CA ARG A 136 11.25 8.65 -1.89
C ARG A 136 10.07 9.26 -2.64
N ASN A 137 9.31 8.46 -3.37
CA ASN A 137 8.19 8.91 -4.20
C ASN A 137 6.87 9.07 -3.42
N GLY A 138 6.83 8.70 -2.13
CA GLY A 138 5.60 8.71 -1.34
C GLY A 138 4.57 7.69 -1.82
N VAL A 139 4.98 6.69 -2.61
CA VAL A 139 4.13 5.61 -3.11
C VAL A 139 4.57 4.30 -2.46
N TRP A 140 3.60 3.50 -2.01
CA TRP A 140 3.88 2.17 -1.50
C TRP A 140 4.28 1.25 -2.66
N ASN A 141 5.40 0.57 -2.50
CA ASN A 141 5.92 -0.42 -3.44
C ASN A 141 5.86 -1.79 -2.77
N ARG A 142 5.30 -2.78 -3.48
CA ARG A 142 5.33 -4.19 -3.09
C ARG A 142 6.72 -4.77 -3.34
N ILE A 143 7.15 -5.71 -2.49
CA ILE A 143 8.37 -6.52 -2.69
C ILE A 143 8.07 -7.70 -3.62
#